data_AF-A0A923TRF0-F1
#
_entry.id   AF-A0A923TRF0-F1
#
_cell.length_a   1.000
_cell.length_b   1.000
_cell.length_c   1.000
_cell.angle_alpha   90.00
_cell.angle_beta   90.00
_cell.angle_gamma   90.00
#
_symmetry.space_group_name_H-M   'P 1'
#
loop_
_entity.id
_entity.type
_entity.pdbx_description
1 polymer ?
#
loop_
_entity_poly.entity_id
_entity_poly.type
_entity_poly.pdbx_seq_one_letter_code
_entity_poly.pdbx_strand_id
1 'polypeptide(L)'
;MLQINKYIKNPLLQKIAVYAFSDGISKALPFLLFPVIAYYLTKEEFGLVTNYNVLISVIGPFIGMSATSYLAVEYYNKDSDPKSVYQNLLYLNLVLFILVSAVIFLFYPYFEKWSGLNIKWITLAIAGAIFAAVIDLFFTKIRMDENAKLFGIVNVLNSALGASLTVLFVILLKWGWEGRIYSLFIASGIAGLISLYYSIKYIKHFKKPDAAMLKSILVFGLPLLPHQLAVWIKTGFEKFFITASLGLGQNGVYSFAITICAIFVMVSNAFFSAFSPYVYKTLSEIKEESNEYQVKLNIVKKSYAFLIVYLIVLIIGGLASTLLVNYYFKAKYGESIIYLPFLLGFNFFNSCYIVLSMFVYYSKSTKFLSLITLSTSMLQVLLMMLLVNIMGALGAALSAFLVSIVTMIIIYIYSNKVYKMPWFNFNDMLNNKSISI
;
A
#
# COMPACT_ATOMS: atom_id res chain seq x y z
N MET A 1 16.66 11.87 33.36
CA MET A 1 16.68 12.94 32.33
C MET A 1 17.89 12.88 31.38
N LEU A 2 19.11 12.56 31.84
CA LEU A 2 20.31 12.54 30.98
C LEU A 2 20.37 11.41 29.92
N GLN A 3 19.78 10.24 30.19
CA GLN A 3 19.77 9.14 29.21
C GLN A 3 18.80 9.36 28.05
N ILE A 4 17.63 9.99 28.29
CA ILE A 4 16.65 10.33 27.25
C ILE A 4 17.23 11.32 26.24
N ASN A 5 18.01 12.31 26.70
CA ASN A 5 18.71 13.26 25.83
C ASN A 5 19.75 12.60 24.91
N LYS A 6 20.34 11.47 25.30
CA LYS A 6 21.31 10.73 24.47
C LYS A 6 20.62 9.97 23.33
N TYR A 7 19.40 9.48 23.55
CA TYR A 7 18.57 8.86 22.51
C TYR A 7 17.96 9.90 21.55
N ILE A 8 17.51 11.06 22.05
CA ILE A 8 16.97 12.16 21.22
C ILE A 8 18.05 12.78 20.29
N LYS A 9 19.32 12.73 20.69
CA LYS A 9 20.47 13.24 19.89
C LYS A 9 21.08 12.20 18.94
N ASN A 10 20.59 10.97 18.90
CA ASN A 10 21.14 9.97 17.99
C ASN A 10 20.72 10.31 16.54
N PRO A 11 21.68 10.56 15.62
CA PRO A 11 21.38 10.99 14.26
C PRO A 11 20.53 9.97 13.48
N LEU A 12 20.68 8.68 13.79
CA LEU A 12 19.89 7.61 13.16
C LEU A 12 18.43 7.66 13.64
N LEU A 13 18.20 7.85 14.94
CA LEU A 13 16.85 7.99 15.50
C LEU A 13 16.15 9.26 14.98
N GLN A 14 16.88 10.35 14.80
CA GLN A 14 16.34 11.57 14.19
C GLN A 14 15.92 11.36 12.74
N LYS A 15 16.73 10.66 11.93
CA LYS A 15 16.39 10.33 10.55
C LYS A 15 15.17 9.42 10.48
N ILE A 16 15.10 8.37 11.30
CA ILE A 16 13.93 7.48 11.40
C ILE A 16 12.67 8.27 11.77
N ALA A 17 12.75 9.14 12.77
CA ALA A 17 11.62 9.96 13.20
C ALA A 17 11.13 10.87 12.07
N VAL A 18 12.04 11.52 11.33
CA VAL A 18 11.66 12.36 10.19
C VAL A 18 11.01 11.52 9.08
N TYR A 19 11.56 10.35 8.73
CA TYR A 19 10.95 9.48 7.72
C TYR A 19 9.56 9.00 8.15
N ALA A 20 9.41 8.48 9.36
CA ALA A 20 8.15 7.95 9.88
C ALA A 20 7.08 9.04 10.02
N PHE A 21 7.46 10.21 10.57
CA PHE A 21 6.53 11.31 10.79
C PHE A 21 6.10 11.96 9.46
N SER A 22 7.04 12.18 8.54
CA SER A 22 6.70 12.73 7.22
C SER A 22 5.84 11.78 6.39
N ASP A 23 6.13 10.48 6.40
CA ASP A 23 5.31 9.45 5.74
C ASP A 23 3.93 9.35 6.39
N GLY A 24 3.86 9.36 7.73
CA GLY A 24 2.62 9.34 8.50
C GLY A 24 1.71 10.53 8.16
N ILE A 25 2.25 11.76 8.21
CA ILE A 25 1.50 12.98 7.83
C ILE A 25 1.03 12.90 6.38
N SER A 26 1.93 12.53 5.47
CA SER A 26 1.63 12.50 4.04
C SER A 26 0.51 11.51 3.71
N LYS A 27 0.39 10.41 4.47
CA LYS A 27 -0.70 9.43 4.36
C LYS A 27 -1.96 9.82 5.13
N ALA A 28 -1.83 10.55 6.23
CA ALA A 28 -2.96 11.03 7.03
C ALA A 28 -3.76 12.13 6.32
N LEU A 29 -3.09 13.03 5.59
CA LEU A 29 -3.74 14.17 4.91
C LEU A 29 -4.86 13.74 3.94
N PRO A 30 -4.66 12.77 3.01
CA PRO A 30 -5.74 12.27 2.15
C PRO A 30 -6.91 11.68 2.94
N PHE A 31 -6.64 11.01 4.06
CA PHE A 31 -7.68 10.45 4.92
C PHE A 31 -8.46 11.55 5.66
N LEU A 32 -7.79 12.57 6.18
CA LEU A 32 -8.45 13.71 6.83
C LEU A 32 -9.35 14.49 5.86
N LEU A 33 -8.99 14.53 4.58
CA LEU A 33 -9.80 15.13 3.52
C LEU A 33 -10.92 14.24 3.01
N PHE A 34 -10.87 12.93 3.27
CA PHE A 34 -11.84 11.99 2.71
C PHE A 34 -13.30 12.33 3.05
N PRO A 35 -13.69 12.64 4.31
CA PRO A 35 -15.06 13.02 4.63
C PRO A 35 -15.52 14.25 3.86
N VAL A 36 -14.62 15.21 3.63
CA VAL A 36 -14.91 16.42 2.87
C VAL A 36 -15.13 16.06 1.40
N ILE A 37 -14.23 15.29 0.78
CA ILE A 37 -14.36 14.87 -0.62
C ILE A 37 -15.66 14.09 -0.82
N ALA A 38 -15.95 13.12 0.05
CA ALA A 38 -17.16 12.33 -0.04
C ALA A 38 -18.43 13.17 0.12
N TYR A 39 -18.39 14.26 0.87
CA TYR A 39 -19.54 15.15 1.03
C TYR A 39 -19.87 15.86 -0.28
N TYR A 40 -18.85 16.36 -1.00
CA TYR A 40 -19.04 17.10 -2.25
C TYR A 40 -19.33 16.19 -3.44
N LEU A 41 -18.68 15.03 -3.55
CA LEU A 41 -18.83 14.15 -4.72
C LEU A 41 -20.10 13.29 -4.66
N THR A 42 -20.68 12.99 -5.83
CA THR A 42 -21.68 11.92 -5.98
C THR A 42 -21.02 10.54 -5.98
N LYS A 43 -21.83 9.47 -5.94
CA LYS A 43 -21.32 8.10 -5.98
C LYS A 43 -20.60 7.81 -7.31
N GLU A 44 -21.14 8.24 -8.44
CA GLU A 44 -20.51 8.06 -9.76
C GLU A 44 -19.18 8.80 -9.85
N GLU A 45 -19.15 10.04 -9.38
CA GLU A 45 -17.96 10.88 -9.31
C GLU A 45 -16.86 10.25 -8.44
N PHE A 46 -17.23 9.70 -7.29
CA PHE A 46 -16.30 8.98 -6.43
C PHE A 46 -15.75 7.71 -7.10
N GLY A 47 -16.59 7.02 -7.88
CA GLY A 47 -16.20 5.89 -8.72
C GLY A 47 -15.16 6.28 -9.78
N LEU A 48 -15.33 7.43 -10.44
CA LEU A 48 -14.37 7.95 -11.43
C LEU A 48 -13.02 8.29 -10.80
N VAL A 49 -13.01 9.01 -9.67
CA VAL A 49 -11.77 9.32 -8.93
C VAL A 49 -11.07 8.03 -8.51
N THR A 50 -11.82 7.03 -8.05
CA THR A 50 -11.25 5.76 -7.62
C THR A 50 -10.64 4.99 -8.78
N ASN A 51 -11.35 4.89 -9.91
CA ASN A 51 -10.83 4.24 -11.12
C ASN A 51 -9.59 4.95 -11.69
N TYR A 52 -9.53 6.28 -11.60
CA TYR A 52 -8.35 7.05 -11.99
C TYR A 52 -7.13 6.68 -11.14
N ASN A 53 -7.30 6.60 -9.81
CA ASN A 53 -6.23 6.17 -8.91
C ASN A 53 -5.79 4.72 -9.17
N VAL A 54 -6.74 3.84 -9.50
CA VAL A 54 -6.42 2.46 -9.90
C VAL A 54 -5.59 2.44 -11.19
N LEU A 55 -5.95 3.22 -12.21
CA LEU A 55 -5.17 3.30 -13.45
C LEU A 55 -3.72 3.72 -13.17
N ILE A 56 -3.49 4.77 -12.38
CA ILE A 56 -2.13 5.17 -11.99
C ILE A 56 -1.40 4.00 -11.30
N SER A 57 -2.08 3.29 -10.40
CA SER A 57 -1.50 2.17 -9.65
C SER A 57 -1.19 0.95 -10.53
N VAL A 58 -1.92 0.75 -11.64
CA VAL A 58 -1.60 -0.27 -12.67
C VAL A 58 -0.36 0.13 -13.43
N ILE A 59 -0.37 1.36 -13.94
CA ILE A 59 0.59 1.84 -14.93
C ILE A 59 1.97 2.03 -14.28
N GLY A 60 1.99 2.47 -13.01
CA GLY A 60 3.21 2.71 -12.24
C GLY A 60 4.21 1.54 -12.28
N PRO A 61 3.83 0.31 -11.89
CA PRO A 61 4.62 -0.91 -12.05
C PRO A 61 5.23 -1.13 -13.44
N PHE A 62 4.52 -0.82 -14.52
CA PHE A 62 5.06 -1.01 -15.87
C PHE A 62 6.05 0.07 -16.27
N ILE A 63 5.87 1.31 -15.79
CA ILE A 63 6.78 2.43 -16.09
C ILE A 63 8.01 2.38 -15.20
N GLY A 64 7.83 2.26 -13.88
CA GLY A 64 8.91 2.25 -12.89
C GLY A 64 9.56 0.88 -12.71
N MET A 65 8.91 -0.20 -13.14
CA MET A 65 9.39 -1.59 -13.01
C MET A 65 9.88 -1.89 -11.59
N SER A 66 11.09 -2.39 -11.43
CA SER A 66 11.75 -2.60 -10.13
C SER A 66 12.91 -1.63 -9.94
N ALA A 67 12.81 -0.42 -10.50
CA ALA A 67 13.87 0.58 -10.46
C ALA A 67 14.30 0.93 -9.03
N THR A 68 13.34 1.01 -8.11
CA THR A 68 13.59 1.31 -6.69
C THR A 68 14.39 0.20 -6.01
N SER A 69 14.04 -1.07 -6.24
CA SER A 69 14.75 -2.22 -5.69
C SER A 69 16.13 -2.41 -6.32
N TYR A 70 16.24 -2.25 -7.64
CA TYR A 70 17.52 -2.37 -8.35
C TYR A 70 18.51 -1.28 -7.91
N LEU A 71 18.06 -0.02 -7.87
CA LEU A 71 18.89 1.09 -7.41
C LEU A 71 19.37 0.86 -5.99
N ALA A 72 18.50 0.43 -5.07
CA ALA A 72 18.88 0.21 -3.68
C ALA A 72 20.00 -0.85 -3.52
N VAL A 73 20.02 -1.88 -4.37
CA VAL A 73 21.06 -2.92 -4.38
C VAL A 73 22.35 -2.37 -4.98
N GLU A 74 22.29 -1.77 -6.17
CA GLU A 74 23.49 -1.28 -6.87
C GLU A 74 24.09 -0.04 -6.21
N TYR A 75 23.32 0.76 -5.46
CA TYR A 75 23.82 2.01 -4.86
C TYR A 75 25.07 1.80 -3.99
N TYR A 76 25.16 0.66 -3.32
CA TYR A 76 26.29 0.29 -2.45
C TYR A 76 27.25 -0.72 -3.08
N ASN A 77 26.98 -1.13 -4.33
CA ASN A 77 27.86 -2.03 -5.05
C ASN A 77 29.12 -1.27 -5.50
N LYS A 78 30.29 -1.69 -5.00
CA LYS A 78 31.59 -1.02 -5.24
C LYS A 78 32.01 -1.05 -6.71
N ASP A 79 31.53 -2.02 -7.46
CA ASP A 79 31.87 -2.20 -8.88
C ASP A 79 30.91 -1.43 -9.80
N SER A 80 29.89 -0.77 -9.24
CA SER A 80 28.91 0.01 -9.98
C SER A 80 29.12 1.52 -9.77
N ASP A 81 28.76 2.32 -10.78
CA ASP A 81 28.60 3.77 -10.63
C ASP A 81 27.11 4.06 -10.37
N PRO A 82 26.71 4.46 -9.14
CA PRO A 82 25.31 4.71 -8.81
C PRO A 82 24.68 5.82 -9.67
N LYS A 83 25.47 6.78 -10.17
CA LYS A 83 24.97 7.81 -11.08
C LYS A 83 24.62 7.23 -12.45
N SER A 84 25.47 6.36 -12.97
CA SER A 84 25.22 5.65 -14.22
C SER A 84 23.97 4.77 -14.10
N VAL A 85 23.84 4.03 -12.99
CA VAL A 85 22.64 3.21 -12.70
C VAL A 85 21.38 4.08 -12.66
N TYR A 86 21.43 5.16 -11.89
CA TYR A 86 20.31 6.09 -11.76
C TYR A 86 19.88 6.70 -13.11
N GLN A 87 20.86 7.09 -13.94
CA GLN A 87 20.61 7.64 -15.27
C GLN A 87 19.96 6.60 -16.20
N ASN A 88 20.46 5.36 -16.21
CA ASN A 88 19.90 4.29 -17.04
C ASN A 88 18.48 3.90 -16.59
N LEU A 89 18.18 3.97 -15.28
CA LEU A 89 16.83 3.80 -14.76
C LEU A 89 15.87 4.91 -15.21
N LEU A 90 16.28 6.17 -15.16
CA LEU A 90 15.46 7.27 -15.70
C LEU A 90 15.21 7.11 -17.21
N TYR A 91 16.25 6.74 -17.95
CA TYR A 91 16.12 6.48 -19.38
C TYR A 91 15.14 5.33 -19.65
N LEU A 92 15.27 4.22 -18.91
CA LEU A 92 14.36 3.08 -19.04
C LEU A 92 12.91 3.46 -18.69
N ASN A 93 12.68 4.23 -17.62
CA ASN A 93 11.36 4.71 -17.26
C ASN A 93 10.72 5.55 -18.40
N LEU A 94 11.51 6.37 -19.09
CA LEU A 94 11.04 7.15 -20.24
C LEU A 94 10.67 6.24 -21.42
N VAL A 95 11.51 5.25 -21.74
CA VAL A 95 11.23 4.27 -22.80
C VAL A 95 9.97 3.47 -22.48
N LEU A 96 9.85 2.97 -21.25
CA LEU A 96 8.69 2.21 -20.79
C LEU A 96 7.43 3.09 -20.76
N PHE A 97 7.53 4.37 -20.38
CA PHE A 97 6.43 5.32 -20.50
C PHE A 97 5.92 5.43 -21.94
N ILE A 98 6.81 5.57 -22.92
CA ILE A 98 6.41 5.65 -24.34
C ILE A 98 5.74 4.33 -24.78
N LEU A 99 6.33 3.18 -24.45
CA LEU A 99 5.80 1.87 -24.82
C LEU A 99 4.42 1.62 -24.19
N VAL A 100 4.29 1.85 -22.88
CA VAL A 100 3.03 1.68 -22.15
C VAL A 100 1.98 2.66 -22.66
N SER A 101 2.36 3.91 -22.94
CA SER A 101 1.45 4.88 -23.57
C SER A 101 0.95 4.37 -24.93
N ALA A 102 1.85 3.88 -25.79
CA ALA A 102 1.48 3.34 -27.10
C ALA A 102 0.51 2.16 -27.00
N VAL A 103 0.76 1.23 -26.07
CA VAL A 103 -0.15 0.11 -25.79
C VAL A 103 -1.51 0.61 -25.29
N ILE A 104 -1.55 1.55 -24.35
CA ILE A 104 -2.82 2.07 -23.84
C ILE A 104 -3.59 2.82 -24.92
N PHE A 105 -2.92 3.62 -25.76
CA PHE A 105 -3.56 4.28 -26.89
C PHE A 105 -4.04 3.30 -27.97
N LEU A 106 -3.36 2.16 -28.17
CA LEU A 106 -3.84 1.13 -29.10
C LEU A 106 -5.14 0.47 -28.60
N PHE A 107 -5.28 0.29 -27.29
CA PHE A 107 -6.43 -0.39 -26.68
C PHE A 107 -7.37 0.57 -25.93
N TYR A 108 -7.30 1.87 -26.21
CA TYR A 108 -8.02 2.88 -25.42
C TYR A 108 -9.53 2.66 -25.30
N PRO A 109 -10.28 2.16 -26.32
CA PRO A 109 -11.72 1.96 -26.19
C PRO A 109 -12.07 0.91 -25.12
N TYR A 110 -11.20 -0.09 -24.94
CA TYR A 110 -11.36 -1.10 -23.88
C TYR A 110 -11.12 -0.48 -22.51
N PHE A 111 -10.08 0.36 -22.38
CA PHE A 111 -9.81 1.09 -21.15
C PHE A 111 -10.94 2.05 -20.80
N GLU A 112 -11.50 2.79 -21.76
CA GLU A 112 -12.65 3.67 -21.53
C GLU A 112 -13.87 2.88 -21.04
N LYS A 113 -14.19 1.78 -21.72
CA LYS A 113 -15.34 0.92 -21.35
C LYS A 113 -15.21 0.34 -19.95
N TRP A 114 -14.03 -0.18 -19.59
CA TRP A 114 -13.82 -0.85 -18.29
C TRP A 114 -13.65 0.12 -17.12
N SER A 115 -13.01 1.26 -17.36
CA SER A 115 -12.75 2.25 -16.30
C SER A 115 -13.86 3.29 -16.14
N GLY A 116 -14.71 3.48 -17.16
CA GLY A 116 -15.67 4.58 -17.21
C GLY A 116 -15.01 5.96 -17.40
N LEU A 117 -13.70 6.02 -17.63
CA LEU A 117 -12.94 7.25 -17.85
C LEU A 117 -12.69 7.44 -19.34
N ASN A 118 -12.94 8.65 -19.85
CA ASN A 118 -12.58 8.96 -21.24
C ASN A 118 -11.06 9.10 -21.44
N ILE A 119 -10.65 9.19 -22.70
CA ILE A 119 -9.26 9.25 -23.14
C ILE A 119 -8.45 10.40 -22.51
N LYS A 120 -9.10 11.54 -22.23
CA LYS A 120 -8.45 12.68 -21.57
C LYS A 120 -7.94 12.27 -20.19
N TRP A 121 -8.78 11.59 -19.39
CA TRP A 121 -8.42 11.18 -18.03
C TRP A 121 -7.44 10.00 -18.01
N ILE A 122 -7.56 9.08 -18.97
CA ILE A 122 -6.57 8.02 -19.17
C ILE A 122 -5.20 8.62 -19.49
N THR A 123 -5.15 9.61 -20.39
CA THR A 123 -3.90 10.31 -20.75
C THR A 123 -3.28 11.01 -19.55
N LEU A 124 -4.09 11.69 -18.72
CA LEU A 124 -3.63 12.30 -17.47
C LEU A 124 -3.10 11.26 -16.47
N ALA A 125 -3.72 10.07 -16.40
CA ALA A 125 -3.24 8.99 -15.53
C ALA A 125 -1.86 8.48 -15.99
N ILE A 126 -1.64 8.32 -17.30
CA ILE A 126 -0.34 7.91 -17.86
C ILE A 126 0.73 8.97 -17.55
N ALA A 127 0.41 10.26 -17.75
CA ALA A 127 1.30 11.36 -17.41
C ALA A 127 1.57 11.45 -15.89
N GLY A 128 0.57 11.18 -15.06
CA GLY A 128 0.73 11.09 -13.60
C GLY A 128 1.64 9.93 -13.19
N ALA A 129 1.55 8.79 -13.87
CA ALA A 129 2.34 7.60 -13.56
C ALA A 129 3.84 7.78 -13.83
N ILE A 130 4.24 8.53 -14.87
CA ILE A 130 5.67 8.87 -15.07
C ILE A 130 6.18 9.82 -13.99
N PHE A 131 5.38 10.81 -13.55
CA PHE A 131 5.77 11.64 -12.41
C PHE A 131 5.94 10.79 -11.15
N ALA A 132 5.02 9.87 -10.88
CA ALA A 132 5.14 8.94 -9.76
C ALA A 132 6.42 8.09 -9.83
N ALA A 133 6.75 7.53 -11.00
CA ALA A 133 7.97 6.75 -11.19
C ALA A 133 9.25 7.57 -10.96
N VAL A 134 9.27 8.83 -11.38
CA VAL A 134 10.40 9.76 -11.13
C VAL A 134 10.50 10.12 -9.65
N ILE A 135 9.38 10.40 -8.98
CA ILE A 135 9.33 10.67 -7.53
C ILE A 135 9.85 9.46 -6.75
N ASP A 136 9.39 8.25 -7.08
CA ASP A 136 9.79 7.03 -6.38
C ASP A 136 11.28 6.75 -6.54
N LEU A 137 11.83 6.90 -7.75
CA LEU A 137 13.27 6.73 -7.99
C LEU A 137 14.10 7.77 -7.23
N PHE A 138 13.64 9.03 -7.22
CA PHE A 138 14.25 10.09 -6.41
C PHE A 138 14.18 9.80 -4.91
N PHE A 139 13.04 9.33 -4.41
CA PHE A 139 12.83 8.93 -3.02
C PHE A 139 13.73 7.77 -2.61
N THR A 140 13.93 6.78 -3.48
CA THR A 140 14.92 5.72 -3.22
C THR A 140 16.32 6.32 -3.10
N LYS A 141 16.75 7.16 -4.03
CA LYS A 141 18.09 7.76 -4.00
C LYS A 141 18.33 8.58 -2.73
N ILE A 142 17.41 9.47 -2.36
CA ILE A 142 17.59 10.31 -1.16
C ILE A 142 17.53 9.49 0.14
N ARG A 143 16.84 8.34 0.15
CA ARG A 143 16.92 7.39 1.26
C ARG A 143 18.30 6.74 1.34
N MET A 144 18.90 6.37 0.20
CA MET A 144 20.27 5.83 0.16
C MET A 144 21.33 6.87 0.54
N ASP A 145 21.09 8.15 0.25
CA ASP A 145 21.89 9.27 0.76
C ASP A 145 21.63 9.58 2.25
N GLU A 146 20.66 8.89 2.86
CA GLU A 146 20.16 9.16 4.20
C GLU A 146 19.71 10.62 4.44
N ASN A 147 19.22 11.28 3.39
CA ASN A 147 18.74 12.67 3.44
C ASN A 147 17.26 12.74 3.82
N ALA A 148 17.00 12.46 5.10
CA ALA A 148 15.64 12.42 5.64
C ALA A 148 14.90 13.77 5.53
N LYS A 149 15.63 14.89 5.62
CA LYS A 149 15.04 16.23 5.51
C LYS A 149 14.46 16.49 4.13
N LEU A 150 15.23 16.23 3.06
CA LEU A 150 14.76 16.44 1.69
C LEU A 150 13.60 15.50 1.35
N PHE A 151 13.67 14.24 1.81
CA PHE A 151 12.56 13.30 1.69
C PHE A 151 11.29 13.84 2.35
N GLY A 152 11.40 14.26 3.61
CA GLY A 152 10.26 14.77 4.36
C GLY A 152 9.62 16.00 3.71
N ILE A 153 10.45 16.95 3.24
CA ILE A 153 9.97 18.16 2.56
C ILE A 153 9.18 17.79 1.30
N VAL A 154 9.75 17.00 0.40
CA VAL A 154 9.09 16.69 -0.88
C VAL A 154 7.85 15.82 -0.68
N ASN A 155 7.89 14.86 0.24
CA ASN A 155 6.75 13.98 0.54
C ASN A 155 5.57 14.76 1.14
N VAL A 156 5.84 15.58 2.17
CA VAL A 156 4.80 16.40 2.81
C VAL A 156 4.30 17.47 1.84
N LEU A 157 5.18 18.09 1.04
CA LEU A 157 4.77 19.07 0.04
C LEU A 157 3.85 18.46 -1.02
N ASN A 158 4.14 17.27 -1.54
CA ASN A 158 3.27 16.59 -2.50
C ASN A 158 1.87 16.35 -1.92
N SER A 159 1.81 15.81 -0.69
CA SER A 159 0.53 15.53 -0.02
C SER A 159 -0.24 16.80 0.36
N ALA A 160 0.45 17.79 0.92
CA ALA A 160 -0.14 19.07 1.31
C ALA A 160 -0.63 19.88 0.09
N LEU A 161 0.13 19.93 -1.01
CA LEU A 161 -0.33 20.56 -2.25
C LEU A 161 -1.55 19.84 -2.81
N GLY A 162 -1.54 18.51 -2.87
CA GLY A 162 -2.69 17.73 -3.33
C GLY A 162 -3.93 17.99 -2.47
N ALA A 163 -3.74 18.10 -1.16
CA ALA A 163 -4.77 18.44 -0.20
C ALA A 163 -5.33 19.86 -0.42
N SER A 164 -4.47 20.87 -0.46
CA SER A 164 -4.85 22.28 -0.65
C SER A 164 -5.51 22.52 -2.02
N LEU A 165 -4.98 21.92 -3.09
CA LEU A 165 -5.58 22.02 -4.41
C LEU A 165 -6.92 21.28 -4.49
N THR A 166 -7.10 20.20 -3.73
CA THR A 166 -8.42 19.54 -3.64
C THR A 166 -9.43 20.46 -2.99
N VAL A 167 -9.07 21.13 -1.88
CA VAL A 167 -9.92 22.16 -1.26
C VAL A 167 -10.25 23.25 -2.27
N LEU A 168 -9.25 23.78 -2.97
CA LEU A 168 -9.46 24.83 -3.97
C LEU A 168 -10.40 24.37 -5.10
N PHE A 169 -10.08 23.28 -5.79
CA PHE A 169 -10.81 22.89 -7.00
C PHE A 169 -12.15 22.23 -6.71
N VAL A 170 -12.25 21.40 -5.66
CA VAL A 170 -13.49 20.65 -5.36
C VAL A 170 -14.45 21.50 -4.53
N ILE A 171 -13.95 22.27 -3.56
CA ILE A 171 -14.81 22.99 -2.60
C ILE A 171 -15.06 24.41 -3.06
N LEU A 172 -14.00 25.17 -3.34
CA LEU A 172 -14.12 26.60 -3.66
C LEU A 172 -14.58 26.81 -5.11
N LEU A 173 -13.96 26.11 -6.07
CA LEU A 173 -14.30 26.23 -7.50
C LEU A 173 -15.40 25.26 -7.95
N LYS A 174 -15.76 24.28 -7.12
CA LYS A 174 -16.83 23.30 -7.38
C LYS A 174 -16.67 22.51 -8.69
N TRP A 175 -15.43 22.17 -9.07
CA TRP A 175 -15.11 21.36 -10.25
C TRP A 175 -15.40 19.85 -10.06
N GLY A 176 -16.07 19.46 -8.97
CA GLY A 176 -16.43 18.07 -8.70
C GLY A 176 -15.22 17.12 -8.73
N TRP A 177 -15.43 15.94 -9.34
CA TRP A 177 -14.40 14.91 -9.43
C TRP A 177 -13.20 15.29 -10.30
N GLU A 178 -13.42 16.11 -11.33
CA GLU A 178 -12.37 16.61 -12.21
C GLU A 178 -11.36 17.45 -11.42
N GLY A 179 -11.87 18.31 -10.52
CA GLY A 179 -11.05 19.08 -9.59
C GLY A 179 -10.16 18.21 -8.70
N ARG A 180 -10.66 17.04 -8.27
CA ARG A 180 -9.86 16.08 -7.50
C ARG A 180 -8.77 15.40 -8.35
N ILE A 181 -9.04 15.09 -9.61
CA ILE A 181 -8.01 14.53 -10.49
C ILE A 181 -6.94 15.58 -10.80
N TYR A 182 -7.35 16.81 -11.13
CA TYR A 182 -6.41 17.91 -11.38
C TYR A 182 -5.55 18.23 -10.17
N SER A 183 -6.11 18.21 -8.95
CA SER A 183 -5.32 18.46 -7.74
C SER A 183 -4.23 17.42 -7.53
N LEU A 184 -4.54 16.14 -7.72
CA LEU A 184 -3.58 15.04 -7.63
C LEU A 184 -2.53 15.11 -8.75
N PHE A 185 -2.96 15.37 -9.99
CA PHE A 185 -2.06 15.49 -11.13
C PHE A 185 -1.11 16.67 -11.01
N ILE A 186 -1.59 17.85 -10.61
CA ILE A 186 -0.76 19.04 -10.45
C ILE A 186 0.22 18.87 -9.27
N ALA A 187 -0.24 18.31 -8.14
CA ALA A 187 0.64 18.06 -7.00
C ALA A 187 1.77 17.07 -7.36
N SER A 188 1.43 15.94 -7.99
CA SER A 188 2.41 14.97 -8.46
C SER A 188 3.30 15.52 -9.57
N GLY A 189 2.78 16.37 -10.47
CA GLY A 189 3.54 17.07 -11.48
C GLY A 189 4.60 18.00 -10.86
N ILE A 190 4.22 18.83 -9.90
CA ILE A 190 5.15 19.73 -9.18
C ILE A 190 6.22 18.90 -8.44
N ALA A 191 5.81 17.90 -7.66
CA ALA A 191 6.75 17.04 -6.93
C ALA A 191 7.67 16.24 -7.89
N GLY A 192 7.14 15.80 -9.03
CA GLY A 192 7.86 15.10 -10.08
C GLY A 192 8.87 15.99 -10.79
N LEU A 193 8.52 17.24 -11.09
CA LEU A 193 9.44 18.22 -11.65
C LEU A 193 10.56 18.59 -10.68
N ILE A 194 10.25 18.77 -9.39
CA ILE A 194 11.26 18.96 -8.34
C ILE A 194 12.20 17.76 -8.28
N SER A 195 11.64 16.55 -8.26
CA SER A 195 12.40 15.30 -8.25
C SER A 195 13.29 15.17 -9.48
N LEU A 196 12.78 15.52 -10.66
CA LEU A 196 13.51 15.52 -11.93
C LEU A 196 14.65 16.55 -11.93
N TYR A 197 14.41 17.75 -11.40
CA TYR A 197 15.46 18.76 -11.26
C TYR A 197 16.64 18.25 -10.40
N TYR A 198 16.35 17.66 -9.23
CA TYR A 198 17.40 17.07 -8.40
C TYR A 198 18.06 15.85 -9.04
N SER A 199 17.31 15.08 -9.83
CA SER A 199 17.80 13.95 -10.62
C SER A 199 18.84 14.40 -11.65
N ILE A 200 18.50 15.42 -12.44
CA ILE A 200 19.39 16.01 -13.45
C ILE A 200 20.65 16.59 -12.79
N LYS A 201 20.48 17.31 -11.67
CA LYS A 201 21.61 17.87 -10.90
C LYS A 201 22.54 16.80 -10.34
N TYR A 202 22.00 15.63 -9.97
CA TYR A 202 22.80 14.49 -9.49
C TYR A 202 23.62 13.84 -10.60
N ILE A 203 23.02 13.67 -11.78
CA ILE A 203 23.66 13.07 -12.96
C ILE A 203 24.77 14.00 -13.50
N LYS A 204 24.53 15.33 -13.54
CA LYS A 204 25.38 16.39 -14.10
C LYS A 204 25.68 16.26 -15.59
N HIS A 205 26.19 15.12 -16.05
CA HIS A 205 26.57 14.85 -17.44
C HIS A 205 25.92 13.57 -17.92
N PHE A 206 24.97 13.71 -18.85
CA PHE A 206 24.30 12.56 -19.45
C PHE A 206 25.25 11.80 -20.38
N LYS A 207 25.45 10.52 -20.09
CA LYS A 207 26.13 9.58 -21.00
C LYS A 207 25.11 8.89 -21.91
N LYS A 208 25.57 8.25 -22.99
CA LYS A 208 24.70 7.34 -23.74
C LYS A 208 24.24 6.19 -22.82
N PRO A 209 22.98 5.73 -22.91
CA PRO A 209 22.52 4.60 -22.11
C PRO A 209 23.33 3.36 -22.43
N ASP A 210 23.68 2.61 -21.40
CA ASP A 210 24.49 1.40 -21.50
C ASP A 210 23.57 0.19 -21.69
N ALA A 211 23.66 -0.45 -22.86
CA ALA A 211 22.84 -1.59 -23.20
C ALA A 211 23.05 -2.79 -22.24
N ALA A 212 24.27 -2.99 -21.73
CA ALA A 212 24.54 -4.05 -20.77
C ALA A 212 23.83 -3.76 -19.43
N MET A 213 23.89 -2.51 -18.97
CA MET A 213 23.20 -2.09 -17.76
C MET A 213 21.67 -2.13 -17.90
N LEU A 214 21.12 -1.67 -19.02
CA LEU A 214 19.68 -1.78 -19.31
C LEU A 214 19.22 -3.24 -19.31
N LYS A 215 20.02 -4.15 -19.89
CA LYS A 215 19.75 -5.59 -19.85
C LYS A 215 19.76 -6.11 -18.40
N SER A 216 20.74 -5.72 -17.58
CA SER A 216 20.79 -6.12 -16.17
C SER A 216 19.58 -5.63 -15.38
N ILE A 217 19.16 -4.38 -15.60
CA ILE A 217 17.95 -3.82 -15.00
C ILE A 217 16.71 -4.63 -15.41
N LEU A 218 16.55 -4.94 -16.70
CA LEU A 218 15.41 -5.72 -17.22
C LEU A 218 15.41 -7.16 -16.69
N VAL A 219 16.55 -7.83 -16.68
CA VAL A 219 16.69 -9.19 -16.12
C VAL A 219 16.35 -9.21 -14.63
N PHE A 220 16.63 -8.13 -13.90
CA PHE A 220 16.23 -8.00 -12.50
C PHE A 220 14.74 -7.69 -12.33
N GLY A 221 14.18 -6.75 -13.09
CA GLY A 221 12.83 -6.25 -12.86
C GLY A 221 11.70 -7.03 -13.55
N LEU A 222 11.93 -7.65 -14.71
CA LEU A 222 10.90 -8.44 -15.40
C LEU A 222 10.39 -9.62 -14.55
N PRO A 223 11.24 -10.41 -13.86
CA PRO A 223 10.78 -11.49 -12.97
C PRO A 223 9.97 -11.00 -11.76
N LEU A 224 10.08 -9.72 -11.41
CA LEU A 224 9.35 -9.10 -10.29
C LEU A 224 7.98 -8.55 -10.72
N LEU A 225 7.75 -8.30 -12.02
CA LEU A 225 6.47 -7.81 -12.53
C LEU A 225 5.28 -8.72 -12.17
N PRO A 226 5.34 -10.06 -12.27
CA PRO A 226 4.23 -10.93 -11.88
C PRO A 226 3.77 -10.72 -10.44
N HIS A 227 4.70 -10.44 -9.52
CA HIS A 227 4.37 -10.13 -8.14
C HIS A 227 3.61 -8.80 -8.01
N GLN A 228 4.11 -7.75 -8.67
CA GLN A 228 3.45 -6.44 -8.67
C GLN A 228 2.06 -6.51 -9.32
N LEU A 229 1.91 -7.29 -10.40
CA LEU A 229 0.63 -7.54 -11.05
C LEU A 229 -0.34 -8.30 -10.16
N ALA A 230 0.13 -9.29 -9.39
CA ALA A 230 -0.74 -10.00 -8.44
C ALA A 230 -1.30 -9.07 -7.35
N VAL A 231 -0.47 -8.15 -6.84
CA VAL A 231 -0.93 -7.13 -5.87
C VAL A 231 -1.97 -6.21 -6.51
N TRP A 232 -1.76 -5.78 -7.75
CA TRP A 232 -2.74 -4.96 -8.46
C TRP A 232 -4.04 -5.71 -8.73
N ILE A 233 -3.96 -6.95 -9.22
CA ILE A 233 -5.12 -7.81 -9.48
C ILE A 233 -5.98 -7.92 -8.21
N LYS A 234 -5.36 -7.99 -7.03
CA LYS A 234 -6.11 -8.08 -5.76
C LYS A 234 -6.83 -6.77 -5.37
N THR A 235 -6.30 -5.61 -5.74
CA THR A 235 -6.71 -4.30 -5.16
C THR A 235 -7.33 -3.33 -6.16
N GLY A 236 -7.10 -3.54 -7.45
CA GLY A 236 -7.54 -2.68 -8.54
C GLY A 236 -8.52 -3.36 -9.49
N PHE A 237 -8.30 -4.65 -9.81
CA PHE A 237 -9.23 -5.39 -10.69
C PHE A 237 -10.66 -5.38 -10.15
N GLU A 238 -10.83 -5.49 -8.82
CA GLU A 238 -12.16 -5.46 -8.19
C GLU A 238 -12.97 -4.20 -8.54
N LYS A 239 -12.33 -3.02 -8.59
CA LYS A 239 -13.00 -1.74 -8.86
C LYS A 239 -13.41 -1.60 -10.31
N PHE A 240 -12.53 -2.01 -11.24
CA PHE A 240 -12.88 -2.05 -12.66
C PHE A 240 -13.94 -3.10 -12.95
N PHE A 241 -13.88 -4.26 -12.30
CA PHE A 241 -14.89 -5.29 -12.48
C PHE A 241 -16.26 -4.83 -11.97
N ILE A 242 -16.34 -4.21 -10.79
CA ILE A 242 -17.59 -3.61 -10.30
C ILE A 242 -18.09 -2.51 -11.24
N THR A 243 -17.19 -1.66 -11.75
CA THR A 243 -17.58 -0.61 -12.71
C THR A 243 -18.15 -1.20 -14.00
N ALA A 244 -17.48 -2.18 -14.58
CA ALA A 244 -17.89 -2.82 -15.83
C ALA A 244 -19.18 -3.62 -15.68
N SER A 245 -19.39 -4.25 -14.53
CA SER A 245 -20.54 -5.14 -14.28
C SER A 245 -21.76 -4.43 -13.69
N LEU A 246 -21.55 -3.44 -12.81
CA LEU A 246 -22.60 -2.78 -12.01
C LEU A 246 -22.63 -1.25 -12.15
N GLY A 247 -21.68 -0.66 -12.87
CA GLY A 247 -21.61 0.80 -13.10
C GLY A 247 -20.79 1.57 -12.07
N LEU A 248 -20.47 2.83 -12.42
CA LEU A 248 -19.63 3.72 -11.61
C LEU A 248 -20.22 4.03 -10.23
N GLY A 249 -21.55 4.17 -10.14
CA GLY A 249 -22.21 4.48 -8.88
C GLY A 249 -21.99 3.39 -7.82
N GLN A 250 -22.12 2.12 -8.22
CA GLN A 250 -21.89 1.00 -7.30
C GLN A 250 -20.43 0.88 -6.87
N ASN A 251 -19.51 1.09 -7.82
CA ASN A 251 -18.08 1.15 -7.50
C ASN A 251 -17.76 2.31 -6.56
N GLY A 252 -18.44 3.46 -6.70
CA GLY A 252 -18.29 4.60 -5.80
C GLY A 252 -18.69 4.29 -4.37
N VAL A 253 -19.87 3.67 -4.18
CA VAL A 253 -20.34 3.26 -2.84
C VAL A 253 -19.41 2.20 -2.22
N TYR A 254 -18.98 1.22 -3.00
CA TYR A 254 -18.01 0.20 -2.56
C TYR A 254 -16.65 0.82 -2.19
N SER A 255 -16.13 1.69 -3.05
CA SER A 255 -14.84 2.36 -2.85
C SER A 255 -14.86 3.32 -1.66
N PHE A 256 -16.00 3.95 -1.39
CA PHE A 256 -16.20 4.75 -0.18
C PHE A 256 -16.08 3.87 1.08
N ALA A 257 -16.71 2.68 1.11
CA ALA A 257 -16.55 1.74 2.23
C ALA A 257 -15.10 1.26 2.39
N ILE A 258 -14.41 0.91 1.30
CA ILE A 258 -12.98 0.55 1.34
C ILE A 258 -12.14 1.69 1.92
N THR A 259 -12.42 2.94 1.53
CA THR A 259 -11.65 4.11 1.98
C THR A 259 -11.84 4.35 3.48
N ILE A 260 -13.06 4.16 4.00
CA ILE A 260 -13.31 4.13 5.46
C ILE A 260 -12.47 3.03 6.12
N CYS A 261 -12.46 1.83 5.54
CA CYS A 261 -11.75 0.69 6.13
C CYS A 261 -10.22 0.80 6.07
N ALA A 262 -9.67 1.68 5.21
CA ALA A 262 -8.23 1.83 5.02
C ALA A 262 -7.49 2.32 6.27
N ILE A 263 -8.13 3.11 7.15
CA ILE A 263 -7.51 3.55 8.40
C ILE A 263 -7.15 2.38 9.32
N PHE A 264 -7.99 1.34 9.36
CA PHE A 264 -7.73 0.17 10.20
C PHE A 264 -6.53 -0.64 9.70
N VAL A 265 -6.26 -0.60 8.40
CA VAL A 265 -5.04 -1.18 7.81
C VAL A 265 -3.81 -0.38 8.23
N MET A 266 -3.91 0.95 8.32
CA MET A 266 -2.80 1.78 8.82
C MET A 266 -2.48 1.48 10.29
N VAL A 267 -3.50 1.30 11.13
CA VAL A 267 -3.33 0.96 12.55
C VAL A 267 -2.62 -0.39 12.72
N SER A 268 -3.03 -1.43 11.96
CA SER A 268 -2.38 -2.74 12.05
C SER A 268 -0.94 -2.70 11.52
N ASN A 269 -0.70 -2.04 10.39
CA ASN A 269 0.65 -1.87 9.83
C ASN A 269 1.61 -1.12 10.78
N ALA A 270 1.12 -0.11 11.50
CA ALA A 270 1.91 0.60 12.50
C ALA A 270 2.36 -0.33 13.63
N PHE A 271 1.45 -1.18 14.14
CA PHE A 271 1.80 -2.21 15.11
C PHE A 271 2.82 -3.19 14.55
N PHE A 272 2.61 -3.73 13.34
CA PHE A 272 3.52 -4.71 12.74
C PHE A 272 4.93 -4.18 12.50
N SER A 273 5.04 -2.90 12.13
CA SER A 273 6.32 -2.23 11.95
C SER A 273 7.14 -2.16 13.26
N ALA A 274 6.46 -2.06 14.41
CA ALA A 274 7.10 -2.07 15.73
C ALA A 274 7.29 -3.48 16.31
N PHE A 275 6.35 -4.40 16.06
CA PHE A 275 6.33 -5.72 16.67
C PHE A 275 7.25 -6.72 15.95
N SER A 276 7.36 -6.66 14.63
CA SER A 276 8.20 -7.61 13.87
C SER A 276 9.68 -7.59 14.26
N PRO A 277 10.35 -6.42 14.45
CA PRO A 277 11.74 -6.41 14.91
C PRO A 277 11.91 -6.96 16.32
N TYR A 278 10.94 -6.69 17.21
CA TYR A 278 10.92 -7.24 18.57
C TYR A 278 10.86 -8.77 18.53
N VAL A 279 9.97 -9.35 17.73
CA VAL A 279 9.84 -10.81 17.58
C VAL A 279 11.15 -11.40 17.05
N TYR A 280 11.71 -10.87 15.96
CA TYR A 280 12.93 -11.42 15.37
C TYR A 280 14.13 -11.37 16.30
N LYS A 281 14.32 -10.25 17.01
CA LYS A 281 15.38 -10.11 18.01
C LYS A 281 15.20 -11.10 19.16
N THR A 282 13.98 -11.17 19.70
CA THR A 282 13.68 -12.03 20.85
C THR A 282 13.90 -13.50 20.51
N LEU A 283 13.50 -13.93 19.29
CA LEU A 283 13.72 -15.30 18.83
C LEU A 283 15.20 -15.62 18.57
N SER A 284 15.99 -14.65 18.10
CA SER A 284 17.42 -14.87 17.81
C SER A 284 18.31 -14.92 19.06
N GLU A 285 17.82 -14.37 20.18
CA GLU A 285 18.53 -14.34 21.46
C GLU A 285 18.30 -15.59 22.31
N ILE A 286 17.48 -16.55 21.84
CA ILE A 286 17.25 -17.82 22.52
C ILE A 286 18.55 -18.64 22.45
N LYS A 287 19.26 -18.71 23.58
CA LYS A 287 20.53 -19.45 23.73
C LYS A 287 20.39 -20.80 24.45
N GLU A 288 19.33 -20.97 25.25
CA GLU A 288 19.08 -22.17 26.05
C GLU A 288 17.65 -22.69 25.83
N GLU A 289 17.49 -24.01 25.67
CA GLU A 289 16.21 -24.68 25.45
C GLU A 289 15.22 -24.47 26.62
N SER A 290 15.71 -24.35 27.85
CA SER A 290 14.90 -24.19 29.06
C SER A 290 14.04 -22.93 29.06
N ASN A 291 14.49 -21.85 28.40
CA ASN A 291 13.78 -20.57 28.32
C ASN A 291 13.00 -20.40 27.01
N GLU A 292 13.21 -21.27 26.01
CA GLU A 292 12.60 -21.15 24.68
C GLU A 292 11.06 -21.14 24.76
N TYR A 293 10.48 -22.08 25.50
CA TYR A 293 9.02 -22.20 25.61
C TYR A 293 8.39 -20.94 26.20
N GLN A 294 8.95 -20.39 27.28
CA GLN A 294 8.43 -19.20 27.95
C GLN A 294 8.56 -17.95 27.08
N VAL A 295 9.67 -17.82 26.36
CA VAL A 295 9.88 -16.73 25.40
C VAL A 295 8.83 -16.80 24.28
N LYS A 296 8.64 -17.98 23.68
CA LYS A 296 7.62 -18.19 22.64
C LYS A 296 6.20 -17.94 23.16
N LEU A 297 5.89 -18.38 24.37
CA LEU A 297 4.60 -18.15 25.04
C LEU A 297 4.35 -16.64 25.21
N ASN A 298 5.35 -15.87 25.64
CA ASN A 298 5.24 -14.42 25.78
C ASN A 298 5.00 -13.70 24.44
N ILE A 299 5.64 -14.15 23.36
CA ILE A 299 5.38 -13.62 22.00
C ILE A 299 3.94 -13.92 21.57
N VAL A 300 3.45 -15.14 21.81
CA VAL A 300 2.07 -15.56 21.51
C VAL A 300 1.07 -14.73 22.32
N LYS A 301 1.31 -14.53 23.62
CA LYS A 301 0.47 -13.66 24.47
C LYS A 301 0.36 -12.25 23.93
N LYS A 302 1.48 -11.62 23.58
CA LYS A 302 1.51 -10.26 23.01
C LYS A 302 0.79 -10.20 21.65
N SER A 303 0.92 -11.26 20.85
CA SER A 303 0.22 -11.40 19.57
C SER A 303 -1.30 -11.49 19.77
N TYR A 304 -1.78 -12.32 20.71
CA TYR A 304 -3.20 -12.40 21.05
C TYR A 304 -3.74 -11.10 21.66
N ALA A 305 -2.98 -10.47 22.56
CA ALA A 305 -3.36 -9.18 23.14
C ALA A 305 -3.58 -8.12 22.05
N PHE A 306 -2.66 -8.04 21.08
CA PHE A 306 -2.85 -7.17 19.92
C PHE A 306 -4.10 -7.54 19.11
N LEU A 307 -4.29 -8.81 18.75
CA LEU A 307 -5.44 -9.23 17.94
C LEU A 307 -6.78 -8.95 18.64
N ILE A 308 -6.86 -9.13 19.96
CA ILE A 308 -8.04 -8.80 20.76
C ILE A 308 -8.29 -7.29 20.76
N VAL A 309 -7.27 -6.48 21.05
CA VAL A 309 -7.38 -5.01 21.01
C VAL A 309 -7.76 -4.54 19.61
N TYR A 310 -7.16 -5.10 18.57
CA TYR A 310 -7.46 -4.77 17.19
C TYR A 310 -8.89 -5.14 16.81
N LEU A 311 -9.39 -6.29 17.25
CA LEU A 311 -10.79 -6.67 17.07
C LEU A 311 -11.75 -5.68 17.74
N ILE A 312 -11.43 -5.24 18.96
CA ILE A 312 -12.22 -4.20 19.66
C ILE A 312 -12.18 -2.89 18.88
N VAL A 313 -11.01 -2.47 18.38
CA VAL A 313 -10.87 -1.27 17.54
C VAL A 313 -11.68 -1.39 16.25
N LEU A 314 -11.71 -2.56 15.61
CA LEU A 314 -12.53 -2.81 14.42
C LEU A 314 -14.03 -2.75 14.73
N ILE A 315 -14.48 -3.32 15.86
CA ILE A 315 -15.89 -3.29 16.26
C ILE A 315 -16.31 -1.86 16.58
N ILE A 316 -15.60 -1.17 17.48
CA ILE A 316 -15.90 0.22 17.86
C ILE A 316 -15.79 1.14 16.66
N GLY A 317 -14.73 1.00 15.87
CA GLY A 317 -14.51 1.79 14.67
C GLY A 317 -15.54 1.51 13.57
N GLY A 318 -16.01 0.27 13.44
CA GLY A 318 -17.08 -0.09 12.51
C GLY A 318 -18.43 0.50 12.91
N LEU A 319 -18.75 0.50 14.22
CA LEU A 319 -19.93 1.19 14.75
C LEU A 319 -19.83 2.70 14.53
N ALA A 320 -18.69 3.31 14.85
CA ALA A 320 -18.45 4.73 14.63
C ALA A 320 -18.54 5.10 13.14
N SER A 321 -18.00 4.26 12.26
CA SER A 321 -18.11 4.42 10.80
C SER A 321 -19.56 4.33 10.34
N THR A 322 -20.33 3.38 10.86
CA THR A 322 -21.76 3.24 10.55
C THR A 322 -22.56 4.47 10.96
N LEU A 323 -22.28 5.02 12.16
CA LEU A 323 -22.89 6.27 12.61
C LEU A 323 -22.51 7.44 11.70
N LEU A 324 -21.21 7.59 11.40
CA LEU A 324 -20.71 8.63 10.50
C LEU A 324 -21.40 8.58 9.13
N VAL A 325 -21.57 7.39 8.55
CA VAL A 325 -22.29 7.22 7.28
C VAL A 325 -23.75 7.58 7.43
N ASN A 326 -24.44 7.08 8.47
CA ASN A 326 -25.86 7.35 8.68
C ASN A 326 -26.19 8.83 8.94
N TYR A 327 -25.29 9.58 9.60
CA TYR A 327 -25.52 10.99 9.91
C TYR A 327 -25.10 11.93 8.77
N TYR A 328 -23.94 11.70 8.17
CA TYR A 328 -23.35 12.66 7.21
C TYR A 328 -23.46 12.25 5.74
N PHE A 329 -23.59 10.95 5.46
CA PHE A 329 -23.45 10.42 4.09
C PHE A 329 -24.62 9.54 3.64
N LYS A 330 -25.67 9.37 4.45
CA LYS A 330 -26.76 8.41 4.21
C LYS A 330 -27.40 8.53 2.83
N ALA A 331 -27.65 9.75 2.37
CA ALA A 331 -28.30 9.99 1.08
C ALA A 331 -27.48 9.51 -0.12
N LYS A 332 -26.14 9.55 -0.04
CA LYS A 332 -25.24 9.21 -1.16
C LYS A 332 -24.59 7.83 -1.01
N TYR A 333 -24.24 7.46 0.22
CA TYR A 333 -23.41 6.31 0.54
C TYR A 333 -24.03 5.39 1.60
N GLY A 334 -25.32 5.53 1.95
CA GLY A 334 -25.96 4.69 2.98
C GLY A 334 -25.85 3.19 2.70
N GLU A 335 -25.93 2.80 1.43
CA GLU A 335 -25.73 1.40 1.00
C GLU A 335 -24.33 0.85 1.34
N SER A 336 -23.32 1.70 1.54
CA SER A 336 -21.95 1.28 1.83
C SER A 336 -21.84 0.55 3.18
N ILE A 337 -22.80 0.76 4.08
CA ILE A 337 -22.83 0.16 5.42
C ILE A 337 -22.86 -1.36 5.33
N ILE A 338 -23.54 -1.94 4.33
CA ILE A 338 -23.63 -3.39 4.17
C ILE A 338 -22.27 -4.05 3.88
N TYR A 339 -21.29 -3.28 3.38
CA TYR A 339 -19.95 -3.78 3.08
C TYR A 339 -19.03 -3.77 4.30
N LEU A 340 -19.28 -2.89 5.28
CA LEU A 340 -18.37 -2.66 6.40
C LEU A 340 -18.05 -3.93 7.21
N PRO A 341 -19.01 -4.79 7.59
CA PRO A 341 -18.70 -5.99 8.38
C PRO A 341 -17.73 -6.93 7.66
N PHE A 342 -17.90 -7.11 6.35
CA PHE A 342 -17.05 -8.00 5.54
C PHE A 342 -15.67 -7.42 5.31
N LEU A 343 -15.57 -6.11 5.04
CA LEU A 343 -14.29 -5.42 4.86
C LEU A 343 -13.48 -5.34 6.17
N LEU A 344 -14.15 -5.11 7.31
CA LEU A 344 -13.51 -5.13 8.63
C LEU A 344 -13.09 -6.55 9.03
N GLY A 345 -13.93 -7.55 8.74
CA GLY A 345 -13.57 -8.96 8.89
C GLY A 345 -12.36 -9.32 8.03
N PHE A 346 -12.30 -8.84 6.79
CA PHE A 346 -11.15 -9.02 5.91
C PHE A 346 -9.88 -8.46 6.56
N ASN A 347 -9.94 -7.23 7.09
CA ASN A 347 -8.83 -6.59 7.78
C ASN A 347 -8.35 -7.37 9.02
N PHE A 348 -9.29 -7.94 9.80
CA PHE A 348 -8.96 -8.78 10.95
C PHE A 348 -8.16 -10.01 10.54
N PHE A 349 -8.69 -10.80 9.60
CA PHE A 349 -8.03 -12.03 9.15
C PHE A 349 -6.72 -11.75 8.41
N ASN A 350 -6.65 -10.64 7.66
CA ASN A 350 -5.39 -10.20 7.07
C ASN A 350 -4.34 -9.82 8.14
N SER A 351 -4.76 -9.25 9.27
CA SER A 351 -3.87 -8.98 10.40
C SER A 351 -3.38 -10.26 11.09
N CYS A 352 -4.25 -11.26 11.25
CA CYS A 352 -3.85 -12.60 11.69
C CYS A 352 -2.81 -13.21 10.74
N TYR A 353 -3.03 -13.09 9.42
CA TYR A 353 -2.07 -13.53 8.42
C TYR A 353 -0.70 -12.85 8.59
N ILE A 354 -0.66 -11.53 8.81
CA ILE A 354 0.60 -10.80 8.99
C ILE A 354 1.34 -11.28 10.26
N VAL A 355 0.64 -11.46 11.39
CA VAL A 355 1.24 -12.02 12.63
C VAL A 355 1.92 -13.38 12.34
N LEU A 356 1.19 -14.29 11.70
CA LEU A 356 1.68 -15.64 11.42
C LEU A 356 2.83 -15.65 10.40
N SER A 357 2.80 -14.73 9.44
CA SER A 357 3.86 -14.61 8.42
C SER A 357 5.22 -14.25 9.01
N MET A 358 5.27 -13.56 10.17
CA MET A 358 6.53 -13.20 10.83
C MET A 358 7.42 -14.42 11.08
N PHE A 359 6.83 -15.54 11.50
CA PHE A 359 7.58 -16.77 11.79
C PHE A 359 8.13 -17.42 10.52
N VAL A 360 7.40 -17.30 9.40
CA VAL A 360 7.87 -17.76 8.09
C VAL A 360 9.03 -16.90 7.58
N TYR A 361 8.96 -15.57 7.76
CA TYR A 361 10.05 -14.66 7.45
C TYR A 361 11.28 -14.94 8.31
N TYR A 362 11.10 -15.13 9.61
CA TYR A 362 12.18 -15.47 10.54
C TYR A 362 12.91 -16.76 10.12
N SER A 363 12.16 -17.80 9.74
CA SER A 363 12.72 -19.05 9.23
C SER A 363 13.15 -19.00 7.75
N LYS A 364 13.21 -17.82 7.14
CA LYS A 364 13.66 -17.59 5.75
C LYS A 364 12.95 -18.44 4.68
N SER A 365 11.73 -18.90 4.97
CA SER A 365 10.99 -19.87 4.15
C SER A 365 9.96 -19.19 3.23
N THR A 366 10.37 -18.11 2.56
CA THR A 366 9.49 -17.14 1.87
C THR A 366 8.96 -17.61 0.50
N LYS A 367 9.60 -18.59 -0.14
CA LYS A 367 9.13 -19.12 -1.46
C LYS A 367 7.70 -19.66 -1.41
N PHE A 368 7.34 -20.36 -0.33
CA PHE A 368 5.98 -20.87 -0.17
C PHE A 368 4.99 -19.74 0.18
N LEU A 369 5.45 -18.70 0.89
CA LEU A 369 4.62 -17.53 1.18
C LEU A 369 4.19 -16.80 -0.10
N SER A 370 5.09 -16.66 -1.08
CA SER A 370 4.73 -16.12 -2.39
C SER A 370 3.73 -17.00 -3.15
N LEU A 371 3.87 -18.33 -3.07
CA LEU A 371 2.93 -19.27 -3.70
C LEU A 371 1.54 -19.19 -3.07
N ILE A 372 1.45 -19.12 -1.74
CA ILE A 372 0.19 -18.88 -1.02
C ILE A 372 -0.45 -17.58 -1.49
N THR A 373 0.33 -16.48 -1.53
CA THR A 373 -0.21 -15.16 -1.88
C THR A 373 -0.73 -15.13 -3.32
N LEU A 374 -0.03 -15.74 -4.26
CA LEU A 374 -0.46 -15.83 -5.66
C LEU A 374 -1.72 -16.68 -5.81
N SER A 375 -1.75 -17.88 -5.20
CA SER A 375 -2.89 -18.79 -5.32
C SER A 375 -4.14 -18.22 -4.66
N THR A 376 -4.02 -17.59 -3.49
CA THR A 376 -5.17 -16.96 -2.83
C THR A 376 -5.63 -15.70 -3.55
N SER A 377 -4.73 -14.93 -4.17
CA SER A 377 -5.14 -13.78 -5.00
C SER A 377 -5.94 -14.23 -6.23
N MET A 378 -5.52 -15.31 -6.91
CA MET A 378 -6.29 -15.90 -8.01
C MET A 378 -7.65 -16.43 -7.52
N LEU A 379 -7.67 -17.13 -6.39
CA LEU A 379 -8.91 -17.59 -5.77
C LEU A 379 -9.86 -16.44 -5.45
N GLN A 380 -9.34 -15.32 -4.94
CA GLN A 380 -10.14 -14.13 -4.64
C GLN A 380 -10.78 -13.57 -5.91
N VAL A 381 -10.02 -13.43 -7.00
CA VAL A 381 -10.55 -12.92 -8.28
C VAL A 381 -11.65 -13.82 -8.81
N LEU A 382 -11.43 -15.14 -8.83
CA LEU A 382 -12.41 -16.10 -9.30
C LEU A 382 -13.70 -16.04 -8.46
N LEU A 383 -13.56 -16.06 -7.14
CA LEU A 383 -14.69 -16.01 -6.22
C LEU A 383 -15.42 -14.66 -6.31
N MET A 384 -14.70 -13.56 -6.47
CA MET A 384 -15.25 -12.22 -6.68
C MET A 384 -16.08 -12.17 -7.95
N MET A 385 -15.57 -12.65 -9.08
CA MET A 385 -16.30 -12.65 -10.36
C MET A 385 -17.60 -13.44 -10.26
N LEU A 386 -17.59 -14.58 -9.55
CA LEU A 386 -18.79 -15.38 -9.31
C LEU A 386 -19.79 -14.68 -8.38
N LEU A 387 -19.33 -14.20 -7.22
CA LEU A 387 -20.21 -13.61 -6.21
C LEU A 387 -20.76 -12.25 -6.62
N VAL A 388 -20.02 -11.46 -7.39
CA VAL A 388 -20.50 -10.15 -7.89
C VAL A 388 -21.69 -10.32 -8.83
N ASN A 389 -21.73 -11.38 -9.63
CA ASN A 389 -22.87 -11.68 -10.49
C ASN A 389 -24.13 -12.08 -9.70
N ILE A 390 -23.98 -12.59 -8.48
CA ILE A 390 -25.08 -13.10 -7.64
C ILE A 390 -25.56 -12.03 -6.64
N MET A 391 -24.61 -11.33 -6.00
CA MET A 391 -24.85 -10.46 -4.84
C MET A 391 -24.45 -9.00 -5.09
N GLY A 392 -24.08 -8.64 -6.32
CA GLY A 392 -23.56 -7.31 -6.64
C GLY A 392 -22.24 -7.00 -5.92
N ALA A 393 -21.98 -5.72 -5.61
CA ALA A 393 -20.72 -5.32 -4.97
C ALA A 393 -20.50 -5.93 -3.57
N LEU A 394 -21.55 -6.40 -2.90
CA LEU A 394 -21.42 -7.18 -1.67
C LEU A 394 -20.63 -8.47 -1.90
N GLY A 395 -20.79 -9.09 -3.07
CA GLY A 395 -20.04 -10.27 -3.48
C GLY A 395 -18.54 -10.04 -3.53
N ALA A 396 -18.09 -8.83 -3.89
CA ALA A 396 -16.68 -8.47 -3.85
C ALA A 396 -16.15 -8.42 -2.40
N ALA A 397 -16.85 -7.73 -1.50
CA ALA A 397 -16.48 -7.67 -0.08
C ALA A 397 -16.45 -9.08 0.56
N LEU A 398 -17.46 -9.91 0.26
CA LEU A 398 -17.57 -11.27 0.76
C LEU A 398 -16.44 -12.17 0.21
N SER A 399 -16.09 -12.05 -1.07
CA SER A 399 -14.98 -12.80 -1.65
C SER A 399 -13.65 -12.50 -0.94
N ALA A 400 -13.36 -11.22 -0.69
CA ALA A 400 -12.16 -10.80 0.02
C ALA A 400 -12.14 -11.36 1.45
N PHE A 401 -13.26 -11.26 2.16
CA PHE A 401 -13.44 -11.81 3.51
C PHE A 401 -13.21 -13.33 3.58
N LEU A 402 -13.84 -14.10 2.70
CA LEU A 402 -13.70 -15.56 2.70
C LEU A 402 -12.28 -15.99 2.35
N VAL A 403 -11.66 -15.34 1.36
CA VAL A 403 -10.29 -15.66 0.95
C VAL A 403 -9.28 -15.26 2.02
N SER A 404 -9.49 -14.20 2.80
CA SER A 404 -8.57 -13.86 3.89
C SER A 404 -8.62 -14.90 5.02
N ILE A 405 -9.77 -15.52 5.30
CA ILE A 405 -9.88 -16.66 6.22
C ILE A 405 -9.08 -17.85 5.69
N VAL A 406 -9.29 -18.23 4.42
CA VAL A 406 -8.55 -19.33 3.78
C VAL A 406 -7.05 -19.05 3.83
N THR A 407 -6.63 -17.83 3.50
CA THR A 407 -5.21 -17.42 3.54
C THR A 407 -4.64 -17.53 4.96
N MET A 408 -5.39 -17.10 5.96
CA MET A 408 -5.01 -17.17 7.38
C MET A 408 -4.84 -18.62 7.86
N ILE A 409 -5.73 -19.53 7.45
CA ILE A 409 -5.64 -20.96 7.79
C ILE A 409 -4.41 -21.60 7.13
N ILE A 410 -4.20 -21.36 5.83
CA ILE A 410 -3.05 -21.92 5.10
C ILE A 410 -1.73 -21.43 5.72
N ILE A 411 -1.63 -20.12 6.03
CA ILE A 411 -0.41 -19.59 6.64
C ILE A 411 -0.20 -20.11 8.06
N TYR A 412 -1.26 -20.34 8.84
CA TYR A 412 -1.15 -20.92 10.18
C TYR A 412 -0.55 -22.33 10.13
N ILE A 413 -1.07 -23.18 9.23
CA ILE A 413 -0.57 -24.55 9.04
C ILE A 413 0.91 -24.51 8.65
N TYR A 414 1.25 -23.65 7.69
CA TYR A 414 2.61 -23.54 7.19
C TYR A 414 3.58 -22.93 8.23
N SER A 415 3.16 -21.88 8.94
CA SER A 415 3.99 -21.25 9.98
C SER A 415 4.31 -22.24 11.08
N ASN A 416 3.36 -23.07 11.52
CA ASN A 416 3.62 -24.08 12.54
C ASN A 416 4.49 -25.23 12.06
N LYS A 417 4.43 -25.57 10.76
CA LYS A 417 5.33 -26.55 10.16
C LYS A 417 6.78 -26.04 10.14
N VAL A 418 6.97 -24.76 9.85
CA VAL A 418 8.29 -24.14 9.67
C VAL A 418 8.88 -23.64 10.99
N TYR A 419 8.06 -23.16 11.92
CA TYR A 419 8.46 -22.67 13.23
C TYR A 419 7.34 -22.84 14.26
N LYS A 420 7.44 -23.88 15.09
CA LYS A 420 6.39 -24.23 16.05
C LYS A 420 6.30 -23.19 17.18
N MET A 421 5.09 -22.67 17.39
CA MET A 421 4.73 -21.73 18.45
C MET A 421 3.56 -22.29 19.29
N PRO A 422 3.48 -22.00 20.60
CA PRO A 422 2.46 -22.55 21.50
C PRO A 422 1.12 -21.79 21.43
N TRP A 423 0.49 -21.77 20.24
CA TRP A 423 -0.75 -21.01 20.00
C TRP A 423 -1.94 -21.44 20.86
N PHE A 424 -2.07 -22.74 21.18
CA PHE A 424 -3.27 -23.28 21.84
C PHE A 424 -3.08 -23.62 23.33
N ASN A 425 -1.94 -23.24 23.94
CA ASN A 425 -1.67 -23.54 25.34
C ASN A 425 -2.28 -22.47 26.27
N PHE A 426 -3.61 -22.33 26.24
CA PHE A 426 -4.34 -21.26 26.94
C PHE A 426 -4.18 -21.30 28.46
N ASN A 427 -4.09 -22.48 29.07
CA ASN A 427 -3.89 -22.64 30.51
C ASN A 427 -2.56 -22.02 30.97
N ASP A 428 -1.48 -22.29 30.25
CA ASP A 428 -0.17 -21.69 30.52
C ASP A 428 -0.18 -20.18 30.25
N MET A 429 -1.01 -19.75 29.29
CA MET A 429 -1.14 -18.33 29.01
C MET A 429 -1.81 -17.56 30.16
N LEU A 430 -2.82 -18.14 30.78
CA LEU A 430 -3.58 -17.54 31.89
C LEU A 430 -2.89 -17.70 33.26
N ASN A 431 -2.18 -18.81 33.48
CA ASN A 431 -1.61 -19.16 34.79
C ASN A 431 -0.24 -18.51 35.08
N ASN A 432 0.44 -17.95 34.08
CA ASN A 432 1.72 -17.28 34.29
C ASN A 432 1.51 -15.91 34.97
N LYS A 433 1.47 -15.90 36.31
CA LYS A 433 1.56 -14.70 37.15
C LYS A 433 2.91 -14.02 36.91
N SER A 434 2.85 -12.72 36.62
CA SER A 434 3.93 -11.72 36.73
C SER A 434 5.27 -12.00 36.04
N ILE A 435 5.55 -11.31 34.93
CA ILE A 435 6.88 -10.77 34.68
C ILE A 435 6.70 -9.29 34.37
N SER A 436 7.33 -8.47 35.20
CA SER A 436 7.30 -7.01 35.30
C SER A 436 7.38 -6.29 33.95
N ILE A 437 6.55 -5.26 33.84
CA ILE A 437 6.54 -4.20 32.81
C ILE A 437 7.93 -3.57 32.64
#